data_AF-D4JA25-F1
#
_entry.id   AF-D4JA25-F1
#
_cell.length_a   1.000
_cell.length_b   1.000
_cell.length_c   1.000
_cell.angle_alpha   90.00
_cell.angle_beta   90.00
_cell.angle_gamma   90.00
#
_symmetry.space_group_name_H-M   'P 1'
#
loop_
_entity.id
_entity.type
_entity.pdbx_description
1 polymer ?
#
loop_
_entity_poly.entity_id
_entity_poly.type
_entity_poly.pdbx_seq_one_letter_code
_entity_poly.pdbx_strand_id
1 'polypeptide(L)'
;MHDYLRAVGFSKVQHKRDLQRLLDMVMGSPDSEFASDCGGTVYAEKCRDFVSNAGITVRGEVDEHGMFSYEYYFPHYTGHQISLTDDVSVEKISEREEYDGMCDVVNLGVSLIFHMNHLMDYADMNPKSRQISSVSVRLSALSISGKVILPVVRNDSERLKRLRENESRNGMIAAARQGDQDALENLTLEDIDMYTSISKRIKSEDVLTIVESYFMPYGIACDQYSVMGDILSVEEVYNQLTGEKLYQIQVECNDVLIDLCMNAEDLLGEPAVGRRFRGNIWLQGHLDYV
;
A
#
# COMPACT_ATOMS: atom_id res chain seq x y z
N MET A 1 5.09 -9.53 -8.88
CA MET A 1 5.13 -10.11 -7.52
C MET A 1 6.51 -10.62 -7.14
N HIS A 2 7.13 -11.57 -7.87
CA HIS A 2 8.47 -12.11 -7.55
C HIS A 2 9.54 -11.02 -7.30
N ASP A 3 9.55 -9.97 -8.13
CA ASP A 3 10.55 -8.89 -8.04
C ASP A 3 10.53 -8.16 -6.67
N TYR A 4 9.39 -8.18 -5.96
CA TYR A 4 9.25 -7.56 -4.64
C TYR A 4 9.80 -8.42 -3.50
N LEU A 5 10.25 -9.66 -3.73
CA LEU A 5 10.90 -10.49 -2.70
C LEU A 5 12.13 -9.77 -2.09
N ARG A 6 12.81 -8.95 -2.89
CA ARG A 6 13.94 -8.15 -2.40
C ARG A 6 13.54 -7.13 -1.33
N ALA A 7 12.31 -6.62 -1.38
CA ALA A 7 11.79 -5.65 -0.42
C ALA A 7 11.65 -6.26 0.98
N VAL A 8 11.45 -7.58 1.06
CA VAL A 8 11.43 -8.35 2.31
C VAL A 8 12.76 -9.06 2.59
N GLY A 9 13.85 -8.67 1.92
CA GLY A 9 15.22 -9.11 2.24
C GLY A 9 15.71 -10.36 1.51
N PHE A 10 15.13 -10.65 0.34
CA PHE A 10 15.57 -11.75 -0.53
C PHE A 10 16.15 -11.25 -1.86
N SER A 11 16.97 -10.19 -1.84
CA SER A 11 17.52 -9.57 -3.07
C SER A 11 18.43 -10.52 -3.87
N LYS A 12 19.03 -11.50 -3.19
CA LYS A 12 19.95 -12.49 -3.78
C LYS A 12 19.26 -13.74 -4.33
N VAL A 13 17.94 -13.86 -4.18
CA VAL A 13 17.19 -15.03 -4.67
C VAL A 13 16.92 -14.88 -6.16
N GLN A 14 17.80 -15.46 -6.98
CA GLN A 14 17.69 -15.41 -8.45
C GLN A 14 17.40 -16.79 -9.06
N HIS A 15 17.73 -17.87 -8.36
CA HIS A 15 17.59 -19.23 -8.87
C HIS A 15 16.34 -19.92 -8.33
N LYS A 16 15.67 -20.69 -9.20
CA LYS A 16 14.49 -21.49 -8.84
C LYS A 16 14.72 -22.40 -7.62
N ARG A 17 15.95 -22.90 -7.45
CA ARG A 17 16.33 -23.76 -6.32
C ARG A 17 16.29 -23.01 -4.98
N ASP A 18 16.74 -21.76 -4.95
CA ASP A 18 16.76 -20.96 -3.73
C ASP A 18 15.35 -20.50 -3.36
N LEU A 19 14.55 -20.15 -4.37
CA LEU A 19 13.13 -19.91 -4.19
C LEU A 19 12.41 -21.14 -3.63
N GLN A 20 12.65 -22.33 -4.20
CA GLN A 20 11.99 -23.56 -3.74
C GLN A 20 12.34 -23.87 -2.28
N ARG A 21 13.59 -23.65 -1.86
CA ARG A 21 14.00 -23.78 -0.45
C ARG A 21 13.22 -22.83 0.46
N LEU A 22 13.01 -21.59 0.05
CA LEU A 22 12.21 -20.63 0.83
C LEU A 22 10.77 -21.09 0.94
N LEU A 23 10.16 -21.52 -0.17
CA LEU A 23 8.79 -22.02 -0.16
C LEU A 23 8.66 -23.27 0.71
N ASP A 24 9.61 -24.21 0.65
CA ASP A 24 9.64 -25.40 1.52
C ASP A 24 9.73 -24.99 3.00
N MET A 25 10.48 -23.94 3.33
CA MET A 25 10.55 -23.39 4.70
C MET A 25 9.23 -22.76 5.14
N VAL A 26 8.54 -22.03 4.27
CA VAL A 26 7.23 -21.44 4.58
C VAL A 26 6.20 -22.55 4.78
N MET A 27 6.17 -23.55 3.90
CA MET A 27 5.21 -24.65 3.96
C MET A 27 5.45 -25.59 5.16
N GLY A 28 6.72 -25.79 5.55
CA GLY A 28 7.12 -26.73 6.59
C GLY A 28 7.03 -26.19 8.02
N SER A 29 7.16 -24.87 8.22
CA SER A 29 6.94 -24.23 9.51
C SER A 29 6.42 -22.80 9.33
N PRO A 30 5.13 -22.65 8.98
CA PRO A 30 4.49 -21.34 8.87
C PRO A 30 4.28 -20.72 10.26
N ASP A 31 4.28 -19.39 10.32
CA ASP A 31 3.90 -18.65 11.54
C ASP A 31 2.38 -18.56 11.67
N SER A 32 1.67 -18.52 10.54
CA SER A 32 0.21 -18.62 10.48
C SER A 32 -0.26 -19.48 9.31
N GLU A 33 -1.33 -20.23 9.54
CA GLU A 33 -1.98 -21.06 8.53
C GLU A 33 -3.49 -20.80 8.60
N PHE A 34 -4.09 -20.54 7.45
CA PHE A 34 -5.52 -20.32 7.29
C PHE A 34 -6.04 -21.23 6.19
N ALA A 35 -7.27 -21.73 6.34
CA ALA A 35 -7.93 -22.52 5.30
C ALA A 35 -9.40 -22.10 5.21
N SER A 36 -9.92 -21.98 3.99
CA SER A 36 -11.31 -21.61 3.69
C SER A 36 -11.86 -22.56 2.64
N ASP A 37 -13.14 -22.92 2.75
CA ASP A 37 -13.85 -23.59 1.67
C ASP A 37 -14.28 -22.54 0.64
N CYS A 38 -14.00 -22.77 -0.65
CA CYS A 38 -14.41 -21.90 -1.74
C CYS A 38 -15.26 -22.73 -2.72
N GLY A 39 -16.51 -23.01 -2.37
CA GLY A 39 -17.45 -23.70 -3.27
C GLY A 39 -17.09 -25.16 -3.55
N GLY A 40 -16.54 -25.86 -2.55
CA GLY A 40 -16.23 -27.30 -2.59
C GLY A 40 -14.74 -27.62 -2.72
N THR A 41 -13.89 -26.63 -3.00
CA THR A 41 -12.44 -26.74 -2.95
C THR A 41 -11.93 -26.01 -1.71
N VAL A 42 -11.11 -26.68 -0.90
CA VAL A 42 -10.48 -26.05 0.27
C VAL A 42 -9.21 -25.35 -0.17
N TYR A 43 -9.15 -24.03 0.00
CA TYR A 43 -7.94 -23.24 -0.21
C TYR A 43 -7.25 -22.98 1.11
N ALA A 44 -5.92 -23.04 1.11
CA ALA A 44 -5.12 -22.74 2.27
C ALA A 44 -4.05 -21.69 1.97
N GLU A 45 -3.76 -20.90 3.00
CA GLU A 45 -2.75 -19.86 3.04
C GLU A 45 -1.78 -20.17 4.16
N LYS A 46 -0.48 -20.16 3.85
CA LYS A 46 0.62 -20.33 4.79
C LYS A 46 1.51 -19.11 4.73
N CYS A 47 1.62 -18.39 5.84
CA CYS A 47 2.46 -17.20 5.94
C CYS A 47 3.63 -17.46 6.86
N ARG A 48 4.77 -16.89 6.50
CA ARG A 48 5.94 -16.88 7.38
C ARG A 48 6.66 -15.54 7.28
N ASP A 49 6.92 -14.95 8.44
CA ASP A 49 7.65 -13.71 8.58
C ASP A 49 9.15 -14.00 8.70
N PHE A 50 9.93 -13.28 7.89
CA PHE A 50 11.39 -13.32 7.95
C PHE A 50 11.95 -12.03 8.52
N VAL A 51 11.09 -11.02 8.68
CA VAL A 51 11.33 -9.67 9.16
C VAL A 51 10.10 -9.30 10.01
N SER A 52 10.22 -8.37 10.95
CA SER A 52 9.06 -7.91 11.73
C SER A 52 7.89 -7.51 10.82
N ASN A 53 6.78 -8.26 10.86
CA ASN A 53 5.56 -8.05 10.06
C ASN A 53 5.73 -8.17 8.53
N ALA A 54 6.85 -8.69 8.04
CA ALA A 54 7.12 -8.87 6.61
C ALA A 54 7.69 -10.26 6.30
N GLY A 55 7.20 -10.85 5.21
CA GLY A 55 7.49 -12.25 4.93
C GLY A 55 7.08 -12.72 3.55
N ILE A 56 6.80 -14.02 3.48
CA ILE A 56 6.27 -14.68 2.28
C ILE A 56 4.98 -15.38 2.65
N THR A 57 3.95 -15.15 1.85
CA THR A 57 2.69 -15.87 1.86
C THR A 57 2.64 -16.84 0.70
N VAL A 58 2.23 -18.07 0.99
CA VAL A 58 2.09 -19.18 0.05
C VAL A 58 0.63 -19.62 0.05
N ARG A 59 0.00 -19.62 -1.13
CA ARG A 59 -1.39 -20.03 -1.31
C ARG A 59 -1.48 -21.26 -2.21
N GLY A 60 -2.48 -22.08 -1.94
CA GLY A 60 -2.72 -23.31 -2.68
C GLY A 60 -4.01 -24.00 -2.29
N GLU A 61 -4.25 -25.15 -2.89
CA GLU A 61 -5.42 -25.99 -2.63
C GLU A 61 -5.05 -27.13 -1.69
N VAL A 62 -6.02 -27.58 -0.90
CA VAL A 62 -5.94 -28.78 -0.07
C VAL A 62 -6.85 -29.82 -0.70
N ASP A 63 -6.26 -30.95 -1.09
CA ASP A 63 -7.02 -32.05 -1.68
C ASP A 63 -7.87 -32.81 -0.63
N GLU A 64 -8.71 -33.74 -1.10
CA GLU A 64 -9.56 -34.58 -0.24
C GLU A 64 -8.75 -35.45 0.76
N HIS A 65 -7.45 -35.60 0.54
CA HIS A 65 -6.53 -36.34 1.41
C HIS A 65 -5.78 -35.44 2.41
N GLY A 66 -6.05 -34.14 2.40
CA GLY A 66 -5.39 -33.15 3.27
C GLY A 66 -3.99 -32.74 2.79
N MET A 67 -3.60 -33.08 1.56
CA MET A 67 -2.33 -32.69 0.97
C MET A 67 -2.44 -31.29 0.38
N PHE A 68 -1.54 -30.40 0.82
CA PHE A 68 -1.43 -29.05 0.31
C PHE A 68 -0.67 -29.02 -1.02
N SER A 69 -1.32 -28.52 -2.07
CA SER A 69 -0.73 -28.26 -3.38
C SER A 69 -0.55 -26.76 -3.58
N TYR A 70 0.70 -26.31 -3.56
CA TYR A 70 1.09 -24.93 -3.81
C TYR A 70 0.70 -24.46 -5.23
N GLU A 71 0.07 -23.28 -5.32
CA GLU A 71 -0.25 -22.62 -6.60
C GLU A 71 0.63 -21.40 -6.85
N TYR A 72 0.67 -20.47 -5.88
CA TYR A 72 1.39 -19.21 -6.01
C TYR A 72 1.83 -18.65 -4.66
N TYR A 73 2.80 -17.73 -4.70
CA TYR A 73 3.32 -17.03 -3.52
C TYR A 73 3.51 -15.56 -3.84
N PHE A 74 3.58 -14.77 -2.78
CA PHE A 74 3.96 -13.37 -2.85
C PHE A 74 4.61 -12.91 -1.54
N PRO A 75 5.51 -11.90 -1.59
CA PRO A 75 5.96 -11.25 -0.38
C PRO A 75 4.83 -10.41 0.20
N HIS A 76 4.65 -10.46 1.53
CA HIS A 76 3.67 -9.65 2.24
C HIS A 76 4.37 -8.72 3.22
N TYR A 77 3.73 -7.59 3.50
CA TYR A 77 4.04 -6.73 4.63
C TYR A 77 2.74 -6.30 5.29
N THR A 78 2.65 -6.40 6.61
CA THR A 78 1.48 -5.99 7.37
C THR A 78 1.77 -4.68 8.08
N GLY A 79 1.04 -3.63 7.73
CA GLY A 79 1.14 -2.33 8.36
C GLY A 79 0.74 -2.38 9.84
N HIS A 80 1.28 -1.45 10.63
CA HIS A 80 1.00 -1.34 12.06
C HIS A 80 -0.22 -0.46 12.35
N GLN A 81 -0.51 0.48 11.45
CA GLN A 81 -1.49 1.55 11.68
C GLN A 81 -2.72 1.36 10.81
N ILE A 82 -3.87 1.79 11.32
CA ILE A 82 -5.09 1.90 10.51
C ILE A 82 -4.90 3.13 9.62
N SER A 83 -4.88 2.89 8.31
CA SER A 83 -4.67 3.93 7.31
C SER A 83 -5.95 4.67 6.98
N LEU A 84 -7.07 3.95 6.93
CA LEU A 84 -8.38 4.49 6.60
C LEU A 84 -9.49 3.59 7.15
N THR A 85 -10.68 4.18 7.34
CA THR A 85 -11.90 3.46 7.66
C THR A 85 -12.94 3.87 6.63
N ASP A 86 -13.28 2.97 5.72
CA ASP A 86 -14.16 3.28 4.59
C ASP A 86 -14.86 2.01 4.10
N ASP A 87 -15.75 2.20 3.11
CA ASP A 87 -16.41 1.10 2.43
C ASP A 87 -15.43 0.48 1.41
N VAL A 88 -15.23 -0.84 1.53
CA VAL A 88 -14.32 -1.60 0.67
C VAL A 88 -15.12 -2.61 -0.13
N SER A 89 -14.90 -2.59 -1.45
CA SER A 89 -15.36 -3.63 -2.36
C SER A 89 -14.23 -4.61 -2.65
N VAL A 90 -14.52 -5.91 -2.62
CA VAL A 90 -13.52 -6.95 -2.85
C VAL A 90 -13.81 -7.67 -4.17
N GLU A 91 -12.84 -7.65 -5.08
CA GLU A 91 -12.94 -8.25 -6.41
C GLU A 91 -11.92 -9.37 -6.61
N LYS A 92 -12.34 -10.43 -7.31
CA LYS A 92 -11.46 -11.52 -7.74
C LYS A 92 -10.89 -11.15 -9.11
N ILE A 93 -9.56 -11.17 -9.24
CA ILE A 93 -8.87 -10.53 -10.39
C ILE A 93 -8.39 -11.55 -11.41
N SER A 94 -8.05 -12.75 -10.95
CA SER A 94 -7.54 -13.82 -11.80
C SER A 94 -8.38 -15.07 -11.66
N GLU A 95 -8.05 -16.11 -12.43
CA GLU A 95 -8.66 -17.43 -12.27
C GLU A 95 -8.31 -18.03 -10.90
N ARG A 96 -7.17 -17.64 -10.32
CA ARG A 96 -6.71 -18.03 -8.99
C ARG A 96 -7.48 -17.27 -7.93
N GLU A 97 -7.47 -17.78 -6.70
CA GLU A 97 -8.01 -17.10 -5.51
C GLU A 97 -7.11 -15.90 -5.11
N GLU A 98 -7.01 -14.90 -6.00
CA GLU A 98 -6.35 -13.62 -5.81
C GLU A 98 -7.41 -12.51 -5.76
N TYR A 99 -7.33 -11.67 -4.72
CA TYR A 99 -8.33 -10.67 -4.40
C TYR A 99 -7.69 -9.30 -4.22
N ASP A 100 -8.32 -8.27 -4.78
CA ASP A 100 -8.01 -6.87 -4.51
C ASP A 100 -9.16 -6.22 -3.75
N GLY A 101 -8.78 -5.33 -2.82
CA GLY A 101 -9.72 -4.40 -2.21
C GLY A 101 -9.70 -3.09 -2.99
N MET A 102 -10.89 -2.57 -3.28
CA MET A 102 -11.10 -1.26 -3.88
C MET A 102 -11.87 -0.35 -2.92
N CYS A 103 -11.33 0.85 -2.70
CA CYS A 103 -11.83 1.86 -1.77
C CYS A 103 -11.78 3.26 -2.41
N ASP A 104 -12.86 4.03 -2.29
CA ASP A 104 -12.97 5.38 -2.85
C ASP A 104 -12.49 6.45 -1.87
N VAL A 105 -11.17 6.67 -1.80
CA VAL A 105 -10.60 7.67 -0.88
C VAL A 105 -10.84 9.09 -1.37
N VAL A 106 -11.67 9.84 -0.64
CA VAL A 106 -12.04 11.23 -0.96
C VAL A 106 -10.80 12.12 -1.11
N ASN A 107 -9.84 12.01 -0.18
CA ASN A 107 -8.65 12.87 -0.13
C ASN A 107 -7.70 12.68 -1.32
N LEU A 108 -7.73 11.50 -1.95
CA LEU A 108 -6.91 11.21 -3.13
C LEU A 108 -7.61 11.55 -4.44
N GLY A 109 -8.94 11.73 -4.42
CA GLY A 109 -9.74 11.96 -5.61
C GLY A 109 -9.73 10.79 -6.61
N VAL A 110 -9.22 9.62 -6.21
CA VAL A 110 -9.11 8.40 -7.01
C VAL A 110 -9.52 7.19 -6.18
N SER A 111 -10.05 6.16 -6.85
CA SER A 111 -10.26 4.84 -6.24
C SER A 111 -8.91 4.16 -6.01
N LEU A 112 -8.63 3.79 -4.77
CA LEU A 112 -7.49 2.98 -4.41
C LEU A 112 -7.81 1.51 -4.64
N ILE A 113 -6.87 0.79 -5.25
CA ILE A 113 -6.91 -0.65 -5.46
C ILE A 113 -5.66 -1.21 -4.78
N PHE A 114 -5.83 -2.22 -3.93
CA PHE A 114 -4.71 -2.83 -3.20
C PHE A 114 -4.84 -4.34 -3.15
N HIS A 115 -3.69 -5.01 -3.18
CA HIS A 115 -3.63 -6.46 -3.07
C HIS A 115 -3.94 -6.93 -1.66
N MET A 116 -4.85 -7.89 -1.51
CA MET A 116 -5.24 -8.40 -0.21
C MET A 116 -4.23 -9.41 0.34
N ASN A 117 -3.67 -9.09 1.51
CA ASN A 117 -2.65 -9.94 2.14
C ASN A 117 -3.19 -11.27 2.66
N HIS A 118 -4.43 -11.30 3.17
CA HIS A 118 -5.06 -12.51 3.71
C HIS A 118 -6.30 -12.89 2.93
N LEU A 119 -6.52 -14.20 2.81
CA LEU A 119 -7.65 -14.79 2.09
C LEU A 119 -9.00 -14.78 2.86
N MET A 120 -9.03 -14.24 4.08
CA MET A 120 -10.07 -14.48 5.10
C MET A 120 -11.52 -14.30 4.60
N ASP A 121 -12.41 -15.25 4.91
CA ASP A 121 -13.89 -15.33 4.78
C ASP A 121 -14.61 -14.81 3.51
N TYR A 122 -13.93 -14.19 2.53
CA TYR A 122 -14.55 -13.68 1.30
C TYR A 122 -14.89 -14.73 0.28
N ALA A 123 -14.14 -15.83 0.32
CA ALA A 123 -14.44 -17.03 -0.40
C ALA A 123 -15.87 -17.52 -0.13
N ASP A 124 -16.28 -17.49 1.14
CA ASP A 124 -17.59 -17.89 1.63
C ASP A 124 -18.64 -16.77 1.51
N MET A 125 -18.22 -15.51 1.36
CA MET A 125 -19.15 -14.40 1.15
C MET A 125 -19.80 -14.48 -0.23
N ASN A 126 -21.13 -14.35 -0.25
CA ASN A 126 -21.89 -14.27 -1.49
C ASN A 126 -21.30 -13.17 -2.39
N PRO A 127 -21.12 -13.41 -3.71
CA PRO A 127 -20.57 -12.41 -4.63
C PRO A 127 -21.39 -11.11 -4.71
N LYS A 128 -22.66 -11.14 -4.29
CA LYS A 128 -23.55 -9.97 -4.18
C LYS A 128 -23.36 -9.15 -2.88
N SER A 129 -22.58 -9.64 -1.91
CA SER A 129 -22.32 -9.00 -0.61
C SER A 129 -20.84 -8.71 -0.37
N ARG A 130 -20.01 -8.66 -1.42
CA ARG A 130 -18.56 -8.35 -1.34
C ARG A 130 -18.26 -6.87 -1.15
N GLN A 131 -19.23 -6.10 -0.68
CA GLN A 131 -19.03 -4.74 -0.22
C GLN A 131 -19.16 -4.75 1.29
N ILE A 132 -18.10 -4.35 1.97
CA ILE A 132 -18.09 -4.23 3.42
C ILE A 132 -18.03 -2.77 3.75
N SER A 133 -19.04 -2.35 4.50
CA SER A 133 -19.13 -0.98 4.94
C SER A 133 -18.32 -0.75 6.20
N SER A 134 -17.66 0.41 6.26
CA SER A 134 -16.96 0.91 7.44
C SER A 134 -15.91 -0.07 8.01
N VAL A 135 -15.08 -0.66 7.14
CA VAL A 135 -13.99 -1.54 7.57
C VAL A 135 -12.71 -0.73 7.78
N SER A 136 -11.95 -1.07 8.82
CA SER A 136 -10.64 -0.47 9.04
C SER A 136 -9.62 -1.17 8.15
N VAL A 137 -8.88 -0.40 7.37
CA VAL A 137 -7.88 -0.89 6.42
C VAL A 137 -6.50 -0.44 6.88
N ARG A 138 -5.58 -1.39 7.03
CA ARG A 138 -4.15 -1.11 7.14
C ARG A 138 -3.52 -1.19 5.76
N LEU A 139 -3.13 -0.04 5.22
CA LEU A 139 -2.39 0.02 3.96
C LEU A 139 -0.91 -0.18 4.23
N SER A 140 -0.35 -1.10 3.48
CA SER A 140 1.04 -1.51 3.51
C SER A 140 1.57 -1.49 2.09
N ALA A 141 2.87 -1.35 1.94
CA ALA A 141 3.45 -1.30 0.61
C ALA A 141 4.85 -1.89 0.57
N LEU A 142 5.18 -2.48 -0.57
CA LEU A 142 6.54 -2.94 -0.87
C LEU A 142 7.14 -2.06 -1.95
N SER A 143 8.39 -1.64 -1.79
CA SER A 143 9.12 -0.91 -2.83
C SER A 143 10.48 -1.52 -3.14
N ILE A 144 10.84 -1.45 -4.42
CA ILE A 144 12.12 -1.90 -4.97
C ILE A 144 12.94 -0.74 -5.54
N SER A 145 12.45 0.49 -5.42
CA SER A 145 13.14 1.69 -5.89
C SER A 145 12.54 2.92 -5.21
N GLY A 146 13.32 3.50 -4.30
CA GLY A 146 12.94 4.68 -3.54
C GLY A 146 14.05 5.73 -3.53
N LYS A 147 13.65 6.99 -3.34
CA LYS A 147 14.56 8.12 -3.15
C LYS A 147 14.07 8.96 -1.99
N VAL A 148 15.01 9.40 -1.16
CA VAL A 148 14.72 10.39 -0.11
C VAL A 148 15.01 11.78 -0.65
N ILE A 149 14.04 12.67 -0.49
CA ILE A 149 14.08 14.05 -0.94
C ILE A 149 14.09 14.94 0.29
N LEU A 150 14.76 16.10 0.19
CA LEU A 150 14.78 17.08 1.25
C LEU A 150 13.37 17.61 1.57
N PRO A 151 13.12 17.98 2.84
CA PRO A 151 11.93 18.73 3.20
C PRO A 151 11.81 20.00 2.37
N VAL A 152 10.58 20.43 2.14
CA VAL A 152 10.33 21.81 1.76
C VAL A 152 10.40 22.65 3.04
N VAL A 153 11.40 23.52 3.15
CA VAL A 153 11.59 24.40 4.32
C VAL A 153 10.32 25.24 4.52
N ARG A 154 9.70 25.14 5.71
CA ARG A 154 8.44 25.81 6.05
C ARG A 154 8.47 26.32 7.47
N ASN A 155 7.72 27.39 7.70
CA ASN A 155 7.40 27.86 9.05
C ASN A 155 6.21 27.09 9.61
N ASP A 156 6.17 26.86 10.92
CA ASP A 156 5.07 26.13 11.59
C ASP A 156 3.69 26.76 11.33
N SER A 157 3.63 28.07 11.19
CA SER A 157 2.41 28.81 10.85
C SER A 157 1.86 28.45 9.47
N GLU A 158 2.73 28.22 8.48
CA GLU A 158 2.34 27.84 7.12
C GLU A 158 1.88 26.38 7.06
N ARG A 159 2.41 25.51 7.92
CA ARG A 159 1.95 24.13 8.06
C ARG A 159 0.53 24.09 8.63
N LEU A 160 0.28 24.82 9.72
CA LEU A 160 -1.05 24.90 10.36
C LEU A 160 -2.13 25.53 9.48
N LYS A 161 -1.75 26.45 8.58
CA LYS A 161 -2.67 27.06 7.63
C LYS A 161 -3.11 26.04 6.58
N ARG A 162 -2.17 25.26 6.03
CA ARG A 162 -2.45 24.24 5.02
C ARG A 162 -3.33 23.11 5.53
N LEU A 163 -3.10 22.62 6.75
CA LEU A 163 -3.98 21.60 7.35
C LEU A 163 -5.45 22.06 7.34
N ARG A 164 -5.70 23.32 7.68
CA ARG A 164 -7.05 23.90 7.63
C ARG A 164 -7.58 24.09 6.20
N GLU A 165 -6.72 24.51 5.27
CA GLU A 165 -7.07 24.63 3.85
C GLU A 165 -7.45 23.26 3.25
N ASN A 166 -6.70 22.20 3.58
CA ASN A 166 -6.99 20.82 3.16
C ASN A 166 -8.30 20.30 3.74
N GLU A 167 -8.53 20.46 5.05
CA GLU A 167 -9.81 20.06 5.68
C GLU A 167 -11.01 20.77 5.04
N SER A 168 -10.89 22.08 4.80
CA SER A 168 -11.93 22.87 4.13
C SER A 168 -12.18 22.39 2.70
N ARG A 169 -11.11 22.10 1.95
CA ARG A 169 -11.19 21.61 0.58
C ARG A 169 -11.84 20.22 0.52
N ASN A 170 -11.47 19.31 1.41
CA ASN A 170 -12.07 17.98 1.51
C ASN A 170 -13.58 18.07 1.82
N GLY A 171 -13.98 18.98 2.71
CA GLY A 171 -15.40 19.27 2.97
C GLY A 171 -16.15 19.75 1.72
N MET A 172 -15.57 20.65 0.94
CA MET A 172 -16.17 21.12 -0.32
C MET A 172 -16.27 20.02 -1.37
N ILE A 173 -15.26 19.14 -1.49
CA ILE A 173 -15.30 17.98 -2.40
C ILE A 173 -16.45 17.04 -2.02
N ALA A 174 -16.62 16.76 -0.73
CA ALA A 174 -17.70 15.92 -0.24
C ALA A 174 -19.09 16.53 -0.52
N ALA A 175 -19.25 17.84 -0.32
CA ALA A 175 -20.49 18.56 -0.63
C ALA A 175 -20.78 18.58 -2.15
N ALA A 176 -19.76 18.82 -2.98
CA ALA A 176 -19.90 18.83 -4.44
C ALA A 176 -20.34 17.45 -4.97
N ARG A 177 -19.83 16.34 -4.40
CA ARG A 177 -20.30 14.98 -4.72
C ARG A 177 -21.79 14.77 -4.42
N GLN A 178 -22.35 15.50 -3.46
CA GLN A 178 -23.77 15.47 -3.11
C GLN A 178 -24.64 16.40 -3.97
N GLY A 179 -24.03 17.09 -4.95
CA GLY A 179 -24.73 17.99 -5.87
C GLY A 179 -24.81 19.45 -5.41
N ASP A 180 -24.01 19.86 -4.43
CA ASP A 180 -23.89 21.25 -4.01
C ASP A 180 -23.19 22.09 -5.10
N GLN A 181 -23.96 22.98 -5.74
CA GLN A 181 -23.49 23.81 -6.83
C GLN A 181 -22.54 24.93 -6.34
N ASP A 182 -22.76 25.47 -5.14
CA ASP A 182 -21.91 26.53 -4.58
C ASP A 182 -20.52 25.97 -4.25
N ALA A 183 -20.47 24.73 -3.72
CA ALA A 183 -19.21 24.02 -3.50
C ALA A 183 -18.45 23.78 -4.81
N LEU A 184 -19.16 23.43 -5.89
CA LEU A 184 -18.57 23.18 -7.20
C LEU A 184 -18.01 24.46 -7.84
N GLU A 185 -18.73 25.58 -7.73
CA GLU A 185 -18.26 26.89 -8.20
C GLU A 185 -17.00 27.35 -7.44
N ASN A 186 -16.99 27.21 -6.10
CA ASN A 186 -15.82 27.56 -5.29
C ASN A 186 -14.59 26.70 -5.64
N LEU A 187 -14.75 25.38 -5.78
CA LEU A 187 -13.66 24.49 -6.20
C LEU A 187 -13.11 24.89 -7.58
N THR A 188 -13.99 25.28 -8.51
CA THR A 188 -13.58 25.72 -9.85
C THR A 188 -12.75 27.00 -9.81
N LEU A 189 -13.14 27.97 -8.97
CA LEU A 189 -12.37 29.20 -8.77
C LEU A 189 -11.01 28.93 -8.14
N GLU A 190 -10.95 28.07 -7.12
CA GLU A 190 -9.69 27.65 -6.50
C GLU A 190 -8.75 26.98 -7.50
N ASP A 191 -9.26 26.12 -8.38
CA ASP A 191 -8.45 25.43 -9.38
C ASP A 191 -7.85 26.40 -10.41
N ILE A 192 -8.58 27.45 -10.81
CA ILE A 192 -8.07 28.50 -11.68
C ILE A 192 -6.92 29.26 -11.00
N ASP A 193 -7.09 29.63 -9.73
CA ASP A 193 -6.08 30.33 -8.95
C ASP A 193 -4.83 29.46 -8.72
N MET A 194 -5.03 28.17 -8.43
CA MET A 194 -3.97 27.19 -8.26
C MET A 194 -3.17 27.02 -9.56
N TYR A 195 -3.85 26.81 -10.70
CA TYR A 195 -3.21 26.68 -12.01
C TYR A 195 -2.38 27.92 -12.36
N THR A 196 -2.93 29.11 -12.10
CA THR A 196 -2.24 30.38 -12.36
C THR A 196 -1.01 30.55 -11.49
N SER A 197 -1.10 30.13 -10.22
CA SER A 197 0.01 30.16 -9.27
C SER A 197 1.12 29.18 -9.65
N ILE A 198 0.78 27.94 -9.97
CA ILE A 198 1.73 26.91 -10.43
C ILE A 198 2.44 27.34 -11.71
N SER A 199 1.68 27.87 -12.68
CA SER A 199 2.23 28.35 -13.97
C SER A 199 3.27 29.46 -13.82
N LYS A 200 3.17 30.28 -12.76
CA LYS A 200 4.19 31.29 -12.43
C LYS A 200 5.40 30.65 -11.76
N ARG A 201 5.17 29.80 -10.74
CA ARG A 201 6.23 29.17 -9.94
C ARG A 201 7.11 28.22 -10.75
N ILE A 202 6.55 27.49 -11.72
CA ILE A 202 7.29 26.52 -12.55
C ILE A 202 8.41 27.15 -13.39
N LYS A 203 8.36 28.47 -13.62
CA LYS A 203 9.40 29.19 -14.35
C LYS A 203 10.62 29.52 -13.50
N SER A 204 10.46 29.57 -12.17
CA SER A 204 11.48 30.04 -11.23
C SER A 204 11.87 29.03 -10.16
N GLU A 205 11.04 28.02 -9.90
CA GLU A 205 11.21 27.02 -8.84
C GLU A 205 11.35 25.61 -9.43
N ASP A 206 12.05 24.74 -8.70
CA ASP A 206 12.12 23.31 -9.02
C ASP A 206 10.74 22.66 -8.81
N VAL A 207 10.37 21.74 -9.71
CA VAL A 207 9.13 20.96 -9.63
C VAL A 207 8.97 20.26 -8.28
N LEU A 208 10.06 19.76 -7.68
CA LEU A 208 10.04 19.10 -6.37
C LEU A 208 9.84 20.06 -5.18
N THR A 209 9.94 21.36 -5.42
CA THR A 209 9.58 22.43 -4.46
C THR A 209 8.13 22.87 -4.64
N ILE A 210 7.58 22.70 -5.85
CA ILE A 210 6.20 23.03 -6.18
C ILE A 210 5.25 21.91 -5.79
N VAL A 211 5.61 20.66 -6.11
CA VAL A 211 4.83 19.46 -5.78
C VAL A 211 5.29 18.93 -4.43
N GLU A 212 4.35 18.86 -3.51
CA GLU A 212 4.60 18.50 -2.11
C GLU A 212 4.52 16.98 -1.94
N SER A 213 3.37 16.44 -2.33
CA SER A 213 2.99 15.04 -2.31
C SER A 213 2.28 14.69 -3.61
N TYR A 214 2.31 13.42 -3.99
CA TYR A 214 1.45 12.89 -5.05
C TYR A 214 1.23 11.41 -4.85
N PHE A 215 0.09 10.95 -5.34
CA PHE A 215 -0.27 9.54 -5.37
C PHE A 215 -0.84 9.24 -6.76
N MET A 216 -0.10 8.49 -7.59
CA MET A 216 -0.47 8.28 -9.00
C MET A 216 -0.32 6.82 -9.41
N PRO A 217 -1.24 6.26 -10.21
CA PRO A 217 -1.08 4.93 -10.78
C PRO A 217 0.24 4.79 -11.53
N TYR A 218 0.88 3.63 -11.41
CA TYR A 218 2.17 3.35 -12.04
C TYR A 218 2.20 1.93 -12.60
N GLY A 219 2.69 1.78 -13.83
CA GLY A 219 2.82 0.46 -14.45
C GLY A 219 1.53 -0.05 -15.08
N ILE A 220 1.43 -1.38 -15.21
CA ILE A 220 0.32 -2.08 -15.87
C ILE A 220 -0.67 -2.63 -14.84
N ALA A 221 -0.19 -2.97 -13.64
CA ALA A 221 -1.02 -3.52 -12.57
C ALA A 221 -1.75 -2.39 -11.83
N CYS A 222 -2.99 -2.66 -11.45
CA CYS A 222 -3.87 -1.67 -10.82
C CYS A 222 -3.46 -1.32 -9.37
N ASP A 223 -2.71 -2.21 -8.73
CA ASP A 223 -2.22 -2.13 -7.35
C ASP A 223 -0.83 -1.46 -7.23
N GLN A 224 -0.31 -0.88 -8.31
CA GLN A 224 0.98 -0.21 -8.35
C GLN A 224 0.84 1.31 -8.46
N TYR A 225 1.57 2.00 -7.60
CA TYR A 225 1.51 3.45 -7.49
C TYR A 225 2.90 4.07 -7.41
N SER A 226 3.03 5.29 -7.91
CA SER A 226 4.14 6.17 -7.59
C SER A 226 3.67 7.14 -6.51
N VAL A 227 4.41 7.18 -5.40
CA VAL A 227 4.05 7.96 -4.22
C VAL A 227 5.17 8.91 -3.88
N MET A 228 4.80 10.13 -3.54
CA MET A 228 5.64 11.10 -2.85
C MET A 228 4.92 11.61 -1.61
N GLY A 229 5.56 11.53 -0.46
CA GLY A 229 4.97 11.91 0.82
C GLY A 229 6.01 12.18 1.89
N ASP A 230 5.56 12.70 3.03
CA ASP A 230 6.41 13.02 4.18
C ASP A 230 6.70 11.75 5.00
N ILE A 231 7.96 11.59 5.41
CA ILE A 231 8.40 10.50 6.28
C ILE A 231 8.07 10.86 7.72
N LEU A 232 7.20 10.06 8.34
CA LEU A 232 6.78 10.23 9.74
C LEU A 232 7.63 9.42 10.72
N SER A 233 8.01 8.20 10.33
CA SER A 233 8.86 7.32 11.12
C SER A 233 9.73 6.45 10.22
N VAL A 234 10.85 5.97 10.77
CA VAL A 234 11.79 5.08 10.10
C VAL A 234 12.27 4.05 11.12
N GLU A 235 12.12 2.78 10.79
CA GLU A 235 12.63 1.66 11.56
C GLU A 235 13.59 0.83 10.71
N GLU A 236 14.72 0.46 11.31
CA GLU A 236 15.68 -0.43 10.70
C GLU A 236 15.42 -1.85 11.17
N VAL A 237 15.15 -2.74 10.21
CA VAL A 237 14.87 -4.15 10.50
C VAL A 237 15.79 -5.04 9.65
N TYR A 238 15.95 -6.28 10.08
CA TYR A 238 16.88 -7.23 9.44
C TYR A 238 16.14 -8.52 9.12
N ASN A 239 16.35 -9.03 7.91
CA ASN A 239 15.86 -10.35 7.56
C ASN A 239 16.63 -11.41 8.35
N GLN A 240 15.92 -12.24 9.10
CA GLN A 240 16.49 -13.23 10.03
C GLN A 240 17.23 -14.36 9.29
N LEU A 241 16.89 -14.60 8.03
CA LEU A 241 17.49 -15.66 7.21
C LEU A 241 18.68 -15.16 6.39
N THR A 242 18.57 -13.99 5.76
CA THR A 242 19.60 -13.46 4.85
C THR A 242 20.52 -12.43 5.51
N GLY A 243 20.11 -11.84 6.63
CA GLY A 243 20.80 -10.72 7.29
C GLY A 243 20.71 -9.40 6.54
N GLU A 244 19.92 -9.32 5.47
CA GLU A 244 19.74 -8.07 4.70
C GLU A 244 19.06 -7.00 5.55
N LYS A 245 19.59 -5.77 5.49
CA LYS A 245 19.04 -4.59 6.16
C LYS A 245 17.89 -4.02 5.34
N LEU A 246 16.76 -3.78 5.99
CA LEU A 246 15.56 -3.21 5.39
C LEU A 246 15.15 -1.96 6.18
N TYR A 247 14.40 -1.09 5.52
CA TYR A 247 13.72 0.03 6.16
C TYR A 247 12.22 -0.20 6.14
N GLN A 248 11.60 -0.02 7.30
CA GLN A 248 10.17 0.16 7.44
C GLN A 248 9.91 1.65 7.67
N ILE A 249 9.21 2.29 6.75
CA ILE A 249 9.05 3.74 6.69
C ILE A 249 7.56 4.04 6.70
N GLN A 250 7.10 4.84 7.66
CA GLN A 250 5.76 5.38 7.61
C GLN A 250 5.75 6.64 6.76
N VAL A 251 4.98 6.62 5.68
CA VAL A 251 4.84 7.74 4.75
C VAL A 251 3.42 8.28 4.83
N GLU A 252 3.29 9.59 5.01
CA GLU A 252 2.01 10.30 4.87
C GLU A 252 1.96 10.96 3.50
N CYS A 253 0.89 10.66 2.76
CA CYS A 253 0.65 11.22 1.45
C CYS A 253 -0.82 11.60 1.32
N ASN A 254 -1.11 12.90 1.26
CA ASN A 254 -2.47 13.44 1.11
C ASN A 254 -3.41 12.90 2.20
N ASP A 255 -2.98 12.97 3.46
CA ASP A 255 -3.68 12.50 4.65
C ASP A 255 -3.91 10.97 4.70
N VAL A 256 -3.26 10.20 3.83
CA VAL A 256 -3.25 8.73 3.87
C VAL A 256 -1.92 8.24 4.43
N LEU A 257 -1.99 7.41 5.48
CA LEU A 257 -0.83 6.75 6.08
C LEU A 257 -0.53 5.44 5.36
N ILE A 258 0.70 5.27 4.92
CA ILE A 258 1.17 4.06 4.23
C ILE A 258 2.42 3.57 4.94
N ASP A 259 2.35 2.33 5.43
CA ASP A 259 3.54 1.66 5.94
C ASP A 259 4.29 1.02 4.77
N LEU A 260 5.51 1.47 4.52
CA LEU A 260 6.35 1.01 3.42
C LEU A 260 7.49 0.12 3.93
N CYS A 261 7.68 -1.05 3.33
CA CYS A 261 8.86 -1.88 3.54
C CYS A 261 9.72 -1.94 2.26
N MET A 262 11.03 -1.73 2.40
CA MET A 262 11.96 -1.81 1.28
C MET A 262 13.38 -2.18 1.71
N ASN A 263 14.17 -2.67 0.76
CA ASN A 263 15.58 -2.97 0.99
C ASN A 263 16.41 -1.69 1.14
N ALA A 264 17.36 -1.68 2.08
CA ALA A 264 18.26 -0.55 2.25
C ALA A 264 19.13 -0.29 1.00
N GLU A 265 19.45 -1.33 0.23
CA GLU A 265 20.21 -1.19 -1.03
C GLU A 265 19.39 -0.52 -2.16
N ASP A 266 18.05 -0.52 -2.04
CA ASP A 266 17.14 0.05 -3.03
C ASP A 266 16.69 1.49 -2.73
N LEU A 267 17.14 2.03 -1.59
CA LEU A 267 16.85 3.38 -1.16
C LEU A 267 18.02 4.31 -1.46
N LEU A 268 17.79 5.28 -2.35
CA LEU A 268 18.76 6.34 -2.60
C LEU A 268 18.58 7.48 -1.59
N GLY A 269 19.62 7.73 -0.81
CA GLY A 269 19.62 8.73 0.25
C GLY A 269 19.25 8.13 1.60
N GLU A 270 19.35 8.93 2.65
CA GLU A 270 19.13 8.49 4.03
C GLU A 270 17.70 8.82 4.47
N PRO A 271 16.88 7.84 4.87
CA PRO A 271 15.53 8.08 5.36
C PRO A 271 15.60 8.73 6.74
N ALA A 272 14.87 9.82 6.93
CA ALA A 272 14.78 10.51 8.21
C ALA A 272 13.43 11.21 8.33
N VAL A 273 12.93 11.30 9.56
CA VAL A 273 11.67 11.99 9.86
C VAL A 273 11.73 13.44 9.36
N GLY A 274 10.65 13.88 8.72
CA GLY A 274 10.53 15.19 8.10
C GLY A 274 11.20 15.32 6.74
N ARG A 275 11.94 14.32 6.25
CA ARG A 275 12.29 14.22 4.81
C ARG A 275 11.10 13.65 4.04
N ARG A 276 11.18 13.65 2.72
CA ARG A 276 10.15 13.09 1.85
C ARG A 276 10.62 11.80 1.20
N PHE A 277 9.74 10.81 1.13
CA PHE A 277 9.94 9.62 0.32
C PHE A 277 9.38 9.88 -1.08
N ARG A 278 10.07 9.38 -2.12
CA ARG A 278 9.53 9.25 -3.48
C ARG A 278 9.91 7.89 -4.04
N GLY A 279 8.93 7.10 -4.46
CA GLY A 279 9.22 5.80 -5.04
C GLY A 279 8.00 5.17 -5.68
N ASN A 280 8.25 4.04 -6.34
CA ASN A 280 7.18 3.20 -6.85
C ASN A 280 6.93 2.10 -5.83
N ILE A 281 5.65 1.86 -5.57
CA ILE A 281 5.19 0.95 -4.53
C ILE A 281 4.21 -0.05 -5.14
N TRP A 282 4.22 -1.26 -4.61
CA TRP A 282 3.15 -2.22 -4.74
C TRP A 282 2.30 -2.15 -3.47
N LEU A 283 1.04 -1.72 -3.62
CA LEU A 283 0.14 -1.47 -2.52
C LEU A 283 -0.58 -2.75 -2.09
N GLN A 284 -0.54 -3.00 -0.79
CA GLN A 284 -1.12 -4.14 -0.12
C GLN A 284 -2.05 -3.66 0.99
N GLY A 285 -3.09 -4.42 1.28
CA GLY A 285 -4.04 -4.08 2.33
C GLY A 285 -4.36 -5.27 3.22
N HIS A 286 -4.51 -4.97 4.50
CA HIS A 286 -5.11 -5.86 5.47
C HIS A 286 -6.40 -5.23 5.99
N LEU A 287 -7.48 -6.00 5.99
CA LEU A 287 -8.79 -5.58 6.47
C LEU A 287 -8.96 -6.07 7.90
N ASP A 288 -9.17 -5.13 8.81
CA ASP A 288 -9.49 -5.42 10.21
C ASP A 288 -11.00 -5.50 10.39
N TYR A 289 -11.49 -6.72 10.64
CA TYR A 289 -12.86 -6.94 11.08
C TYR A 289 -12.95 -6.72 12.59
N VAL A 290 -14.06 -6.13 13.02
CA VAL A 290 -14.49 -6.08 14.42
C VAL A 290 -15.61 -7.09 14.63
#